data_AF-A0A329T466-F1
#
_entry.id   AF-A0A329T466-F1
#
_cell.length_a   1.000
_cell.length_b   1.000
_cell.length_c   1.000
_cell.angle_alpha   90.00
_cell.angle_beta   90.00
_cell.angle_gamma   90.00
#
_symmetry.space_group_name_H-M   'P 1'
#
loop_
_entity.id
_entity.type
_entity.pdbx_description
1 polymer ?
#
loop_
_entity_poly.entity_id
_entity_poly.type
_entity_poly.pdbx_seq_one_letter_code
_entity_poly.pdbx_strand_id
1 'polypeptide(L)'
;MRLHPFARLLSAAGVLLVARHGVVASCSSWSTRFQQDIEAVCVCNVTHCDLVSTEYLSLSSSHVGLFQTSKAGDRLAYSTLEIDNSSDDAADLIVDSKTTYQEIIGFGGAFTDAAAINVYLMDSDVQQLIVDAYFSDTGLQYSLGRIPIASTDFSGYVYSYNPSVDDFAMANFSIDVDKDPLSNKLGLIQRALNETSAASRNLTLFASSWAPPVWMTTSNTTLNCEMKGYPGGEYWEALALYYSKFIDAYEAEGVPIWGLTTQNEPTKQELATKFWQSLRFNTTTERDFIKRDLGPLMEQNHPNLKIIILDDQKDLLLDWNASLLDEEARSYVSGVGVHWYKNLDFAFGTTGDFDDLVTFHDKYPDVFILATEACEGSLVKGLGTGVGTNLFDYSNITWQRGENYARDVINDLASFASGWTDWNLVLNTTGGPNWADNQVDAPILVDEEGGAEFYKQPMYYVMGHFSKFLVPGSLQVQLNVSNDASSMLENVDRVAFLTPDDQLVVVLSNRDSTEKSIRMSLQAEERAVTLVLPANTVQTVLFPDLSSRSEGSEASATANSSSVASSACSPIINLVVVLITTVLVASFRS
;
A
#
# COMPACT_ATOMS: atom_id res chain seq x y z
N MET A 1 6.44 -75.72 -14.15
CA MET A 1 6.62 -74.55 -13.26
C MET A 1 6.15 -73.33 -14.05
N ARG A 2 4.86 -72.94 -14.01
CA ARG A 2 4.17 -72.08 -13.01
C ARG A 2 5.00 -70.81 -12.70
N LEU A 3 4.56 -69.57 -12.85
CA LEU A 3 3.25 -68.93 -13.10
C LEU A 3 3.53 -67.45 -13.49
N HIS A 4 2.75 -66.87 -14.39
CA HIS A 4 2.32 -65.46 -14.32
C HIS A 4 1.09 -65.26 -15.19
N PRO A 5 0.06 -64.57 -14.66
CA PRO A 5 -0.80 -63.83 -15.57
C PRO A 5 -1.24 -62.45 -15.04
N PHE A 6 -1.70 -61.67 -16.02
CA PHE A 6 -2.58 -60.49 -15.93
C PHE A 6 -1.99 -59.12 -15.59
N ALA A 7 -1.80 -58.37 -16.67
CA ALA A 7 -2.03 -56.94 -16.74
C ALA A 7 -3.55 -56.63 -16.80
N ARG A 8 -3.98 -55.60 -16.08
CA ARG A 8 -5.12 -54.75 -16.43
C ARG A 8 -4.84 -53.32 -15.98
N LEU A 9 -4.97 -52.39 -16.93
CA LEU A 9 -4.96 -50.95 -16.72
C LEU A 9 -6.13 -50.52 -15.83
N LEU A 10 -5.85 -49.60 -14.91
CA LEU A 10 -6.83 -48.70 -14.31
C LEU A 10 -6.22 -47.30 -14.33
N SER A 11 -6.84 -46.43 -15.13
CA SER A 11 -6.64 -45.00 -15.19
C SER A 11 -7.11 -44.35 -13.88
N ALA A 12 -6.20 -43.76 -13.12
CA ALA A 12 -6.51 -42.88 -12.01
C ALA A 12 -6.11 -41.45 -12.39
N ALA A 13 -7.10 -40.64 -12.76
CA ALA A 13 -6.99 -39.19 -12.74
C ALA A 13 -7.10 -38.75 -11.26
N GLY A 14 -5.96 -38.51 -10.62
CA GLY A 14 -5.90 -37.91 -9.30
C GLY A 14 -5.84 -36.40 -9.43
N VAL A 15 -6.96 -35.72 -9.16
CA VAL A 15 -6.95 -34.30 -8.81
C VAL A 15 -6.32 -34.20 -7.43
N LEU A 16 -5.07 -33.74 -7.35
CA LEU A 16 -4.47 -33.31 -6.09
C LEU A 16 -5.06 -31.93 -5.74
N LEU A 17 -6.17 -31.93 -5.02
CA LEU A 17 -6.55 -30.81 -4.17
C LEU A 17 -5.70 -30.90 -2.90
N VAL A 18 -4.56 -30.19 -2.88
CA VAL A 18 -3.85 -29.95 -1.63
C VAL A 18 -4.65 -28.90 -0.88
N ALA A 19 -5.59 -29.35 -0.05
CA ALA A 19 -6.20 -28.49 0.95
C ALA A 19 -5.13 -28.19 2.01
N ARG A 20 -4.46 -27.03 1.90
CA ARG A 20 -3.63 -26.48 2.98
C ARG A 20 -4.54 -26.02 4.12
N HIS A 21 -5.02 -26.95 4.93
CA HIS A 21 -5.51 -26.62 6.27
C HIS A 21 -4.28 -26.42 7.15
N GLY A 22 -3.62 -25.28 6.99
CA GLY A 22 -2.61 -24.82 7.92
C GLY A 22 -3.31 -24.42 9.21
N VAL A 23 -2.89 -25.01 10.34
CA VAL A 23 -3.16 -24.40 11.64
C VAL A 23 -2.65 -22.97 11.56
N VAL A 24 -3.52 -21.97 11.74
CA VAL A 24 -3.09 -20.57 11.88
C VAL A 24 -2.17 -20.53 13.09
N ALA A 25 -0.86 -20.48 12.85
CA ALA A 25 0.11 -20.46 13.93
C ALA A 25 -0.03 -19.10 14.64
N SER A 26 -0.33 -19.12 15.94
CA SER A 26 -0.35 -17.88 16.72
C SER A 26 1.03 -17.23 16.72
N CYS A 27 1.11 -15.91 16.77
CA CYS A 27 2.36 -15.18 16.95
C CYS A 27 3.24 -15.80 18.07
N SER A 28 4.53 -16.00 17.79
CA SER A 28 5.53 -16.43 18.78
C SER A 28 6.56 -15.32 18.96
N SER A 29 6.96 -15.04 20.20
CA SER A 29 8.02 -14.08 20.53
C SER A 29 9.40 -14.72 20.60
N TRP A 30 9.51 -16.05 20.63
CA TRP A 30 10.77 -16.74 20.87
C TRP A 30 11.70 -16.70 19.65
N SER A 31 12.89 -16.11 19.81
CA SER A 31 13.95 -16.09 18.80
C SER A 31 14.98 -17.20 19.08
N THR A 32 15.27 -17.99 18.05
CA THR A 32 16.34 -19.01 18.12
C THR A 32 17.72 -18.36 17.95
N ARG A 33 17.84 -17.28 17.17
CA ARG A 33 19.11 -16.55 17.05
C ARG A 33 19.55 -15.97 18.39
N PHE A 34 18.63 -15.31 19.09
CA PHE A 34 18.95 -14.55 20.31
C PHE A 34 18.69 -15.33 21.61
N GLN A 35 18.08 -16.51 21.53
CA GLN A 35 17.79 -17.39 22.68
C GLN A 35 16.96 -16.69 23.78
N GLN A 36 16.01 -15.85 23.36
CA GLN A 36 15.11 -15.11 24.24
C GLN A 36 13.80 -14.77 23.53
N ASP A 37 12.77 -14.44 24.32
CA ASP A 37 11.57 -13.79 23.81
C ASP A 37 11.87 -12.33 23.44
N ILE A 38 11.40 -11.92 22.27
CA ILE A 38 11.45 -10.54 21.80
C ILE A 38 10.05 -9.96 21.93
N GLU A 39 9.88 -8.99 22.84
CA GLU A 39 8.58 -8.39 23.11
C GLU A 39 8.04 -7.64 21.88
N ALA A 40 6.72 -7.65 21.73
CA ALA A 40 5.97 -6.95 20.69
C ALA A 40 6.18 -7.40 19.23
N VAL A 41 7.17 -8.22 18.91
CA VAL A 41 7.35 -8.77 17.55
C VAL A 41 6.81 -10.19 17.44
N CYS A 42 6.60 -10.65 16.21
CA CYS A 42 6.38 -12.07 15.93
C CYS A 42 7.56 -12.62 15.14
N VAL A 43 8.17 -13.66 15.69
CA VAL A 43 9.28 -14.40 15.09
C VAL A 43 8.72 -15.43 14.12
N CYS A 44 9.21 -15.37 12.89
CA CYS A 44 8.84 -16.28 11.81
C CYS A 44 10.03 -17.08 11.32
N ASN A 45 9.83 -18.37 11.07
CA ASN A 45 10.78 -19.28 10.43
C ASN A 45 10.00 -20.38 9.68
N VAL A 46 10.71 -21.33 9.07
CA VAL A 46 10.11 -22.41 8.26
C VAL A 46 9.15 -23.34 9.02
N THR A 47 9.21 -23.36 10.36
CA THR A 47 8.35 -24.20 11.20
C THR A 47 7.18 -23.44 11.82
N HIS A 48 7.29 -22.11 11.91
CA HIS A 48 6.35 -21.26 12.62
C HIS A 48 6.34 -19.86 12.02
N CYS A 49 5.20 -19.42 11.50
CA CYS A 49 4.96 -18.02 11.17
C CYS A 49 3.46 -17.74 11.21
N ASP A 50 3.06 -16.63 11.81
CA ASP A 50 1.68 -16.20 11.84
C ASP A 50 1.19 -15.79 10.43
N LEU A 51 -0.10 -15.96 10.19
CA LEU A 51 -0.76 -15.64 8.93
C LEU A 51 -1.97 -14.74 9.20
N VAL A 52 -2.30 -13.89 8.23
CA VAL A 52 -3.49 -13.04 8.22
C VAL A 52 -4.54 -13.66 7.31
N SER A 53 -5.47 -14.42 7.90
CA SER A 53 -6.51 -15.15 7.15
C SER A 53 -7.53 -14.21 6.49
N THR A 54 -7.92 -14.54 5.26
CA THR A 54 -9.02 -13.89 4.50
C THR A 54 -10.36 -14.61 4.67
N GLU A 55 -10.39 -15.78 5.33
CA GLU A 55 -11.60 -16.59 5.50
C GLU A 55 -12.72 -15.83 6.24
N TYR A 56 -12.36 -14.80 7.00
CA TYR A 56 -13.27 -14.03 7.85
C TYR A 56 -13.84 -12.77 7.19
N LEU A 57 -13.49 -12.50 5.92
CA LEU A 57 -14.02 -11.34 5.18
C LEU A 57 -15.50 -11.52 4.78
N SER A 58 -16.00 -12.76 4.78
CA SER A 58 -17.42 -13.08 4.56
C SER A 58 -18.19 -13.11 5.88
N LEU A 59 -18.97 -12.06 6.16
CA LEU A 59 -19.72 -11.89 7.40
C LEU A 59 -21.20 -12.26 7.25
N SER A 60 -21.81 -12.76 8.33
CA SER A 60 -23.27 -12.86 8.42
C SER A 60 -23.89 -11.46 8.51
N SER A 61 -25.09 -11.26 7.98
CA SER A 61 -25.78 -9.96 8.00
C SER A 61 -26.09 -9.39 9.39
N SER A 62 -25.97 -10.19 10.45
CA SER A 62 -26.24 -9.79 11.84
C SER A 62 -24.98 -9.51 12.67
N HIS A 63 -23.79 -9.62 12.09
CA HIS A 63 -22.54 -9.43 12.82
C HIS A 63 -21.60 -8.50 12.07
N VAL A 64 -20.84 -7.72 12.83
CA VAL A 64 -19.62 -7.08 12.33
C VAL A 64 -18.41 -7.95 12.65
N GLY A 65 -17.41 -7.94 11.77
CA GLY A 65 -16.10 -8.50 12.01
C GLY A 65 -15.20 -7.48 12.68
N LEU A 66 -14.35 -7.94 13.62
CA LEU A 66 -13.37 -7.11 14.31
C LEU A 66 -11.99 -7.73 14.16
N PHE A 67 -11.03 -6.93 13.69
CA PHE A 67 -9.61 -7.27 13.70
C PHE A 67 -8.90 -6.33 14.65
N GLN A 68 -8.10 -6.87 15.58
CA GLN A 68 -7.45 -6.10 16.63
C GLN A 68 -5.93 -6.35 16.66
N THR A 69 -5.16 -5.27 16.75
CA THR A 69 -3.74 -5.30 17.11
C THR A 69 -3.53 -4.43 18.33
N SER A 70 -2.90 -4.96 19.38
CA SER A 70 -2.75 -4.26 20.66
C SER A 70 -1.35 -4.39 21.24
N LYS A 71 -0.98 -3.42 22.08
CA LYS A 71 0.24 -3.50 22.90
C LYS A 71 0.26 -4.75 23.79
N ALA A 72 -0.92 -5.24 24.20
CA ALA A 72 -1.07 -6.42 25.04
C ALA A 72 -0.72 -7.74 24.31
N GLY A 73 -0.60 -7.73 22.98
CA GLY A 73 -0.13 -8.88 22.20
C GLY A 73 -1.06 -9.32 21.07
N ASP A 74 -2.19 -8.66 20.85
CA ASP A 74 -3.07 -9.03 19.72
C ASP A 74 -2.42 -8.67 18.39
N ARG A 75 -2.56 -9.54 17.39
CA ARG A 75 -1.93 -9.40 16.07
C ARG A 75 -2.96 -9.71 15.00
N LEU A 76 -3.66 -8.68 14.52
CA LEU A 76 -4.84 -8.81 13.64
C LEU A 76 -5.81 -9.91 14.14
N ALA A 77 -6.00 -9.98 15.45
CA ALA A 77 -6.83 -10.98 16.10
C ALA A 77 -8.30 -10.78 15.71
N TYR A 78 -8.94 -11.84 15.21
CA TYR A 78 -10.31 -11.77 14.72
C TYR A 78 -11.35 -12.11 15.80
N SER A 79 -12.44 -11.35 15.82
CA SER A 79 -13.65 -11.63 16.60
C SER A 79 -14.88 -11.03 15.91
N THR A 80 -16.07 -11.22 16.49
CA THR A 80 -17.33 -10.67 15.95
C THR A 80 -18.16 -10.02 17.03
N LEU A 81 -18.95 -9.01 16.67
CA LEU A 81 -19.99 -8.45 17.51
C LEU A 81 -21.35 -8.50 16.81
N GLU A 82 -22.42 -8.67 17.60
CA GLU A 82 -23.78 -8.58 17.08
C GLU A 82 -24.14 -7.13 16.73
N ILE A 83 -24.83 -6.97 15.61
CA ILE A 83 -25.44 -5.71 15.20
C ILE A 83 -26.76 -5.54 15.95
N ASP A 84 -26.91 -4.39 16.60
CA ASP A 84 -28.21 -3.92 17.09
C ASP A 84 -29.01 -3.33 15.93
N ASN A 85 -30.24 -3.84 15.73
CA ASN A 85 -31.15 -3.37 14.68
C ASN A 85 -31.84 -2.07 15.13
N SER A 86 -31.04 -1.05 15.38
CA SER A 86 -31.49 0.28 15.78
C SER A 86 -30.71 1.35 15.02
N SER A 87 -31.38 2.46 14.74
CA SER A 87 -30.74 3.71 14.35
C SER A 87 -30.49 4.54 15.60
N ASP A 88 -29.31 5.14 15.71
CA ASP A 88 -28.95 5.96 16.87
C ASP A 88 -28.23 7.24 16.43
N ASP A 89 -29.01 8.29 16.18
CA ASP A 89 -28.50 9.62 15.84
C ASP A 89 -27.76 10.29 17.01
N ALA A 90 -27.79 9.70 18.21
CA ALA A 90 -27.04 10.13 19.38
C ALA A 90 -25.80 9.27 19.65
N ALA A 91 -25.46 8.34 18.75
CA ALA A 91 -24.26 7.52 18.85
C ALA A 91 -22.98 8.38 18.89
N ASP A 92 -21.92 7.84 19.49
CA ASP A 92 -20.62 8.52 19.59
C ASP A 92 -20.01 8.77 18.20
N LEU A 93 -20.16 7.77 17.32
CA LEU A 93 -19.73 7.80 15.92
C LEU A 93 -20.92 7.53 14.99
N ILE A 94 -21.07 8.37 13.96
CA ILE A 94 -22.12 8.23 12.94
C ILE A 94 -21.45 8.17 11.57
N VAL A 95 -21.61 7.05 10.87
CA VAL A 95 -21.07 6.84 9.52
C VAL A 95 -22.13 7.17 8.48
N ASP A 96 -21.83 8.07 7.55
CA ASP A 96 -22.62 8.31 6.34
C ASP A 96 -21.94 7.65 5.14
N SER A 97 -22.42 6.47 4.74
CA SER A 97 -21.89 5.68 3.63
C SER A 97 -22.15 6.29 2.25
N LYS A 98 -22.99 7.35 2.14
CA LYS A 98 -23.37 7.96 0.86
C LYS A 98 -22.51 9.16 0.49
N THR A 99 -21.95 9.85 1.48
CA THR A 99 -21.02 10.95 1.25
C THR A 99 -19.62 10.40 1.10
N THR A 100 -19.11 10.38 -0.14
CA THR A 100 -17.81 9.81 -0.51
C THR A 100 -16.77 10.88 -0.83
N TYR A 101 -15.49 10.57 -0.62
CA TYR A 101 -14.35 11.44 -0.95
C TYR A 101 -13.38 10.74 -1.92
N GLN A 102 -12.08 10.77 -1.64
CA GLN A 102 -11.04 10.18 -2.48
C GLN A 102 -11.12 8.66 -2.53
N GLU A 103 -10.61 8.13 -3.65
CA GLU A 103 -10.42 6.71 -3.91
C GLU A 103 -9.02 6.26 -3.46
N ILE A 104 -8.94 5.07 -2.87
CA ILE A 104 -7.67 4.44 -2.51
C ILE A 104 -6.97 3.90 -3.77
N ILE A 105 -5.74 4.37 -3.99
CA ILE A 105 -4.77 3.85 -4.95
C ILE A 105 -4.14 2.57 -4.39
N GLY A 106 -3.69 2.59 -3.13
CA GLY A 106 -3.16 1.40 -2.47
C GLY A 106 -2.19 1.69 -1.32
N PHE A 107 -1.63 0.61 -0.79
CA PHE A 107 -0.69 0.62 0.32
C PHE A 107 0.47 -0.31 0.03
N GLY A 108 1.68 0.08 0.44
CA GLY A 108 2.77 -0.88 0.49
C GLY A 108 4.10 -0.29 0.93
N GLY A 109 5.18 -0.60 0.21
CA GLY A 109 6.54 -0.16 0.59
C GLY A 109 7.53 -0.13 -0.57
N ALA A 110 8.77 0.30 -0.30
CA ALA A 110 9.80 0.46 -1.32
C ALA A 110 10.68 -0.78 -1.54
N PHE A 111 10.91 -1.09 -2.82
CA PHE A 111 11.83 -2.10 -3.30
C PHE A 111 13.25 -1.54 -3.42
N THR A 112 13.82 -1.13 -2.29
CA THR A 112 15.22 -0.67 -2.23
C THR A 112 16.19 -1.81 -2.47
N ASP A 113 17.45 -1.48 -2.81
CA ASP A 113 18.50 -2.50 -2.91
C ASP A 113 18.69 -3.19 -1.54
N ALA A 114 18.63 -2.44 -0.43
CA ALA A 114 18.71 -2.99 0.92
C ALA A 114 17.61 -4.02 1.20
N ALA A 115 16.36 -3.74 0.82
CA ALA A 115 15.26 -4.68 0.98
C ALA A 115 15.52 -5.99 0.22
N ALA A 116 15.94 -5.89 -1.04
CA ALA A 116 16.24 -7.06 -1.86
C ALA A 116 17.44 -7.85 -1.33
N ILE A 117 18.54 -7.17 -0.97
CA ILE A 117 19.72 -7.82 -0.36
C ILE A 117 19.30 -8.61 0.88
N ASN A 118 18.55 -8.01 1.79
CA ASN A 118 18.14 -8.67 3.04
C ASN A 118 17.23 -9.87 2.80
N VAL A 119 16.26 -9.78 1.88
CA VAL A 119 15.43 -10.94 1.53
C VAL A 119 16.31 -12.09 1.02
N TYR A 120 17.29 -11.79 0.15
CA TYR A 120 18.12 -12.83 -0.47
C TYR A 120 19.30 -13.31 0.41
N LEU A 121 19.52 -12.72 1.59
CA LEU A 121 20.37 -13.28 2.64
C LEU A 121 19.71 -14.46 3.37
N MET A 122 18.38 -14.56 3.30
CA MET A 122 17.61 -15.60 4.00
C MET A 122 17.63 -16.94 3.27
N ASP A 123 17.39 -18.03 4.00
CA ASP A 123 17.14 -19.35 3.42
C ASP A 123 15.93 -19.30 2.49
N SER A 124 15.96 -20.04 1.37
CA SER A 124 14.96 -19.93 0.29
C SER A 124 13.50 -20.02 0.76
N ASP A 125 13.22 -20.91 1.73
CA ASP A 125 11.89 -21.07 2.29
C ASP A 125 11.48 -19.85 3.14
N VAL A 126 12.42 -19.25 3.85
CA VAL A 126 12.21 -18.02 4.62
C VAL A 126 12.04 -16.82 3.69
N GLN A 127 12.77 -16.77 2.57
CA GLN A 127 12.54 -15.75 1.54
C GLN A 127 11.09 -15.77 1.06
N GLN A 128 10.51 -16.97 0.85
CA GLN A 128 9.13 -17.08 0.42
C GLN A 128 8.16 -16.63 1.51
N LEU A 129 8.39 -16.99 2.77
CA LEU A 129 7.57 -16.50 3.89
C LEU A 129 7.55 -14.96 3.99
N ILE A 130 8.67 -14.29 3.69
CA ILE A 130 8.73 -12.82 3.69
C ILE A 130 7.90 -12.23 2.53
N VAL A 131 8.03 -12.79 1.33
CA VAL A 131 7.21 -12.34 0.19
C VAL A 131 5.73 -12.61 0.46
N ASP A 132 5.39 -13.79 1.00
CA ASP A 132 4.02 -14.17 1.35
C ASP A 132 3.43 -13.23 2.40
N ALA A 133 4.22 -12.83 3.40
CA ALA A 133 3.81 -11.91 4.46
C ALA A 133 3.30 -10.57 3.90
N TYR A 134 3.94 -10.02 2.87
CA TYR A 134 3.48 -8.77 2.27
C TYR A 134 2.43 -8.96 1.19
N PHE A 135 2.60 -9.94 0.30
CA PHE A 135 1.90 -9.93 -1.00
C PHE A 135 0.89 -11.06 -1.19
N SER A 136 0.93 -12.13 -0.38
CA SER A 136 0.00 -13.26 -0.53
C SER A 136 -1.38 -12.97 0.08
N ASP A 137 -2.35 -13.82 -0.26
CA ASP A 137 -3.69 -13.86 0.35
C ASP A 137 -3.66 -14.15 1.86
N THR A 138 -2.60 -14.79 2.37
CA THR A 138 -2.38 -15.02 3.80
C THR A 138 -1.49 -13.98 4.47
N GLY A 139 -1.07 -12.95 3.74
CA GLY A 139 -0.31 -11.80 4.21
C GLY A 139 -1.14 -10.51 4.19
N LEU A 140 -0.45 -9.37 4.09
CA LEU A 140 -1.04 -8.03 4.11
C LEU A 140 -1.71 -7.63 2.78
N GLN A 141 -1.42 -8.32 1.68
CA GLN A 141 -1.89 -7.99 0.33
C GLN A 141 -1.56 -6.56 -0.10
N TYR A 142 -0.29 -6.15 0.10
CA TYR A 142 0.24 -4.89 -0.43
C TYR A 142 -0.06 -4.76 -1.92
N SER A 143 -0.51 -3.57 -2.32
CA SER A 143 -1.02 -3.24 -3.65
C SER A 143 -0.34 -2.01 -4.27
N LEU A 144 0.58 -1.38 -3.53
CA LEU A 144 1.41 -0.27 -4.00
C LEU A 144 2.88 -0.57 -3.72
N GLY A 145 3.78 -0.18 -4.62
CA GLY A 145 5.21 -0.31 -4.41
C GLY A 145 6.00 0.83 -5.01
N ARG A 146 7.04 1.27 -4.30
CA ARG A 146 7.96 2.30 -4.76
C ARG A 146 9.26 1.67 -5.27
N ILE A 147 9.72 2.09 -6.44
CA ILE A 147 10.96 1.59 -7.04
C ILE A 147 11.97 2.74 -7.15
N PRO A 148 13.09 2.67 -6.44
CA PRO A 148 14.18 3.59 -6.69
C PRO A 148 14.81 3.43 -8.08
N ILE A 149 14.87 4.55 -8.80
CA ILE A 149 15.63 4.68 -10.05
C ILE A 149 17.10 4.81 -9.68
N ALA A 150 17.82 3.70 -9.81
CA ALA A 150 19.20 3.49 -9.42
C ALA A 150 19.42 3.53 -7.89
N SER A 151 20.59 4.01 -7.45
CA SER A 151 21.01 3.92 -6.05
C SER A 151 20.38 4.99 -5.15
N THR A 152 20.18 4.61 -3.89
CA THR A 152 19.72 5.47 -2.78
C THR A 152 20.75 5.44 -1.64
N ASP A 153 20.44 6.02 -0.49
CA ASP A 153 21.17 5.75 0.76
C ASP A 153 21.07 4.27 1.19
N PHE A 154 19.92 3.63 0.95
CA PHE A 154 19.66 2.19 1.13
C PHE A 154 20.14 1.34 -0.06
N SER A 155 21.34 1.67 -0.56
CA SER A 155 22.10 0.87 -1.52
C SER A 155 23.47 0.53 -0.93
N GLY A 156 24.09 -0.56 -1.41
CA GLY A 156 25.45 -0.93 -0.99
C GLY A 156 26.54 0.03 -1.48
N TYR A 157 26.27 0.76 -2.56
CA TYR A 157 27.17 1.77 -3.15
C TYR A 157 26.38 2.70 -4.09
N VAL A 158 27.01 3.82 -4.48
CA VAL A 158 26.44 4.80 -5.41
C VAL A 158 26.61 4.36 -6.86
N TYR A 159 25.52 4.29 -7.61
CA TYR A 159 25.51 4.00 -9.06
C TYR A 159 24.36 4.73 -9.78
N SER A 160 24.44 4.75 -11.11
CA SER A 160 23.39 5.18 -12.04
C SER A 160 23.31 4.21 -13.22
N TYR A 161 22.20 4.21 -13.96
CA TYR A 161 22.03 3.32 -15.11
C TYR A 161 22.77 3.79 -16.38
N ASN A 162 23.36 4.99 -16.38
CA ASN A 162 24.15 5.48 -17.51
C ASN A 162 25.40 6.26 -17.06
N PRO A 163 26.47 5.58 -16.63
CA PRO A 163 27.69 6.23 -16.15
C PRO A 163 28.56 6.84 -17.27
N SER A 164 28.24 6.59 -18.54
CA SER A 164 29.01 7.09 -19.69
C SER A 164 28.89 8.61 -19.83
N VAL A 165 30.01 9.33 -19.72
CA VAL A 165 30.05 10.80 -19.77
C VAL A 165 29.53 11.32 -21.11
N ASP A 166 28.69 12.35 -21.04
CA ASP A 166 28.10 13.06 -22.18
C ASP A 166 27.31 12.15 -23.14
N ASP A 167 26.79 11.01 -22.64
CA ASP A 167 25.90 10.14 -23.38
C ASP A 167 24.44 10.65 -23.32
N PHE A 168 24.21 11.82 -23.92
CA PHE A 168 22.90 12.47 -24.00
C PHE A 168 21.84 11.61 -24.69
N ALA A 169 22.25 10.70 -25.58
CA ALA A 169 21.35 9.82 -26.31
C ALA A 169 20.95 8.55 -25.52
N MET A 170 21.49 8.36 -24.31
CA MET A 170 21.29 7.16 -23.49
C MET A 170 21.68 5.86 -24.21
N ALA A 171 22.72 5.90 -25.04
CA ALA A 171 23.15 4.76 -25.84
C ALA A 171 23.73 3.61 -24.99
N ASN A 172 24.29 3.92 -23.83
CA ASN A 172 24.87 2.97 -22.88
C ASN A 172 24.02 2.79 -21.62
N PHE A 173 22.75 3.20 -21.66
CA PHE A 173 21.82 2.98 -20.56
C PHE A 173 21.60 1.47 -20.31
N SER A 174 21.69 1.03 -19.06
CA SER A 174 21.38 -0.35 -18.67
C SER A 174 20.93 -0.46 -17.21
N ILE A 175 19.94 -1.32 -16.97
CA ILE A 175 19.46 -1.75 -15.65
C ILE A 175 20.13 -3.06 -15.18
N ASP A 176 21.23 -3.50 -15.81
CA ASP A 176 21.87 -4.79 -15.49
C ASP A 176 22.25 -4.93 -14.01
N VAL A 177 22.50 -3.82 -13.33
CA VAL A 177 22.81 -3.84 -11.89
C VAL A 177 21.63 -4.30 -11.03
N ASP A 178 20.39 -4.08 -11.48
CA ASP A 178 19.17 -4.52 -10.77
C ASP A 178 18.82 -5.98 -11.06
N LYS A 179 19.35 -6.49 -12.18
CA LYS A 179 19.33 -7.91 -12.57
C LYS A 179 20.43 -8.71 -11.89
N ASP A 180 21.43 -8.03 -11.34
CA ASP A 180 22.59 -8.68 -10.74
C ASP A 180 22.15 -9.54 -9.53
N PRO A 181 22.65 -10.79 -9.41
CA PRO A 181 22.34 -11.68 -8.29
C PRO A 181 22.75 -11.15 -6.90
N LEU A 182 23.52 -10.06 -6.81
CA LEU A 182 23.85 -9.38 -5.56
C LEU A 182 22.84 -8.30 -5.21
N SER A 183 22.14 -7.71 -6.20
CA SER A 183 21.04 -6.77 -5.95
C SER A 183 19.74 -7.53 -5.72
N ASN A 184 19.37 -8.43 -6.64
CA ASN A 184 18.06 -9.10 -6.70
C ASN A 184 16.84 -8.17 -6.66
N LYS A 185 17.00 -6.85 -6.84
CA LYS A 185 15.89 -5.89 -6.80
C LYS A 185 14.81 -6.24 -7.81
N LEU A 186 15.20 -6.48 -9.06
CA LEU A 186 14.24 -6.86 -10.10
C LEU A 186 13.58 -8.22 -9.79
N GLY A 187 14.36 -9.19 -9.29
CA GLY A 187 13.85 -10.51 -8.92
C GLY A 187 12.84 -10.45 -7.77
N LEU A 188 13.06 -9.61 -6.76
CA LEU A 188 12.11 -9.38 -5.67
C LEU A 188 10.79 -8.77 -6.19
N ILE A 189 10.89 -7.75 -7.06
CA ILE A 189 9.72 -7.10 -7.65
C ILE A 189 8.89 -8.09 -8.46
N GLN A 190 9.53 -8.93 -9.29
CA GLN A 190 8.84 -9.95 -10.08
C GLN A 190 8.16 -11.01 -9.20
N ARG A 191 8.78 -11.40 -8.08
CA ARG A 191 8.14 -12.29 -7.09
C ARG A 191 6.89 -11.65 -6.49
N ALA A 192 6.98 -10.38 -6.08
CA ALA A 192 5.83 -9.65 -5.56
C ALA A 192 4.70 -9.53 -6.60
N LEU A 193 5.01 -9.21 -7.85
CA LEU A 193 4.04 -9.17 -8.96
C LEU A 193 3.35 -10.52 -9.20
N ASN A 194 4.09 -11.62 -9.11
CA ASN A 194 3.54 -12.96 -9.26
C ASN A 194 2.58 -13.32 -8.12
N GLU A 195 2.98 -13.07 -6.87
CA GLU A 195 2.13 -13.35 -5.70
C GLU A 195 0.86 -12.50 -5.70
N THR A 196 0.98 -11.21 -5.99
CA THR A 196 -0.16 -10.28 -6.07
C THR A 196 -1.14 -10.66 -7.19
N SER A 197 -0.64 -11.10 -8.34
CA SER A 197 -1.46 -11.62 -9.44
C SER A 197 -2.21 -12.89 -9.01
N ALA A 198 -1.54 -13.81 -8.29
CA ALA A 198 -2.17 -15.02 -7.78
C ALA A 198 -3.27 -14.72 -6.74
N ALA A 199 -3.06 -13.69 -5.91
CA ALA A 199 -4.01 -13.21 -4.92
C ALA A 199 -5.13 -12.30 -5.50
N SER A 200 -5.19 -12.11 -6.83
CA SER A 200 -6.12 -11.19 -7.50
C SER A 200 -6.08 -9.75 -6.95
N ARG A 201 -4.89 -9.30 -6.52
CA ARG A 201 -4.64 -7.98 -5.92
C ARG A 201 -3.53 -7.28 -6.67
N ASN A 202 -3.82 -6.66 -7.81
CA ASN A 202 -2.78 -6.06 -8.65
C ASN A 202 -1.85 -5.11 -7.88
N LEU A 203 -0.53 -5.27 -8.06
CA LEU A 203 0.50 -4.37 -7.53
C LEU A 203 0.73 -3.20 -8.47
N THR A 204 0.40 -1.99 -8.01
CA THR A 204 0.69 -0.73 -8.68
C THR A 204 2.09 -0.27 -8.30
N LEU A 205 2.92 0.12 -9.28
CA LEU A 205 4.31 0.50 -9.03
C LEU A 205 4.58 1.92 -9.49
N PHE A 206 5.20 2.73 -8.64
CA PHE A 206 5.70 4.05 -9.02
C PHE A 206 7.20 4.14 -8.77
N ALA A 207 7.87 5.04 -9.48
CA ALA A 207 9.31 5.20 -9.42
C ALA A 207 9.72 6.60 -8.97
N SER A 208 10.87 6.69 -8.30
CA SER A 208 11.46 7.95 -7.84
C SER A 208 12.98 7.89 -7.99
N SER A 209 13.60 9.02 -8.36
CA SER A 209 15.06 9.10 -8.51
C SER A 209 15.67 9.93 -7.38
N TRP A 210 16.82 9.49 -6.85
CA TRP A 210 17.58 10.24 -5.84
C TRP A 210 18.58 11.19 -6.48
N ALA A 211 19.27 10.75 -7.53
CA ALA A 211 20.21 11.58 -8.26
C ALA A 211 20.34 11.13 -9.72
N PRO A 212 20.63 12.07 -10.64
CA PRO A 212 20.98 11.76 -12.02
C PRO A 212 22.38 11.13 -12.11
N PRO A 213 22.76 10.59 -13.29
CA PRO A 213 24.15 10.28 -13.58
C PRO A 213 25.09 11.46 -13.29
N VAL A 214 26.23 11.17 -12.66
CA VAL A 214 27.16 12.18 -12.13
C VAL A 214 27.64 13.18 -13.21
N TRP A 215 27.78 12.74 -14.46
CA TRP A 215 28.23 13.61 -15.55
C TRP A 215 27.24 14.72 -15.90
N MET A 216 25.98 14.60 -15.49
CA MET A 216 24.95 15.63 -15.66
C MET A 216 25.02 16.75 -14.61
N THR A 217 25.79 16.58 -13.52
CA THR A 217 25.76 17.50 -12.38
C THR A 217 26.90 18.52 -12.38
N THR A 218 26.69 19.71 -11.83
CA THR A 218 27.66 20.84 -11.88
C THR A 218 28.98 20.55 -11.16
N SER A 219 28.98 19.68 -10.16
CA SER A 219 30.14 19.38 -9.30
C SER A 219 30.61 17.92 -9.38
N ASN A 220 30.20 17.16 -10.41
CA ASN A 220 30.50 15.73 -10.56
C ASN A 220 30.28 14.94 -9.25
N THR A 221 29.14 15.19 -8.61
CA THR A 221 28.71 14.54 -7.37
C THR A 221 27.24 14.19 -7.45
N THR A 222 26.80 13.18 -6.70
CA THR A 222 25.38 12.89 -6.44
C THR A 222 24.89 13.51 -5.14
N LEU A 223 25.78 14.06 -4.30
CA LEU A 223 25.44 14.60 -2.98
C LEU A 223 25.03 16.07 -3.07
N ASN A 224 23.80 16.41 -2.65
CA ASN A 224 23.22 17.75 -2.75
C ASN A 224 23.54 18.39 -4.11
N CYS A 225 23.41 17.60 -5.17
CA CYS A 225 23.88 17.99 -6.49
C CYS A 225 22.87 18.91 -7.18
N GLU A 226 23.37 19.64 -8.17
CA GLU A 226 22.56 20.48 -9.06
C GLU A 226 22.82 20.04 -10.50
N MET A 227 21.79 20.06 -11.33
CA MET A 227 21.91 19.80 -12.76
C MET A 227 22.71 20.90 -13.45
N LYS A 228 23.49 20.52 -14.47
CA LYS A 228 24.06 21.48 -15.42
C LYS A 228 22.95 22.11 -16.27
N GLY A 229 23.16 23.36 -16.69
CA GLY A 229 22.24 24.05 -17.59
C GLY A 229 20.93 24.44 -16.92
N TYR A 230 19.83 24.36 -17.68
CA TYR A 230 18.50 24.79 -17.28
C TYR A 230 17.44 23.90 -17.96
N PRO A 231 16.22 23.77 -17.40
CA PRO A 231 15.14 23.03 -18.06
C PRO A 231 14.82 23.55 -19.46
N GLY A 232 14.71 22.65 -20.44
CA GLY A 232 14.70 22.92 -21.88
C GLY A 232 16.11 22.95 -22.50
N GLY A 233 17.12 22.43 -21.81
CA GLY A 233 18.49 22.29 -22.30
C GLY A 233 18.97 20.83 -22.25
N GLU A 234 20.05 20.54 -22.96
CA GLU A 234 20.52 19.16 -23.26
C GLU A 234 20.61 18.22 -22.03
N TYR A 235 21.02 18.74 -20.87
CA TYR A 235 21.14 17.92 -19.65
C TYR A 235 19.79 17.57 -19.03
N TRP A 236 18.81 18.48 -19.07
CA TRP A 236 17.47 18.26 -18.54
C TRP A 236 16.63 17.41 -19.52
N GLU A 237 16.78 17.63 -20.82
CA GLU A 237 16.24 16.73 -21.86
C GLU A 237 16.79 15.30 -21.69
N ALA A 238 18.10 15.16 -21.44
CA ALA A 238 18.71 13.86 -21.18
C ALA A 238 18.21 13.23 -19.86
N LEU A 239 17.93 14.01 -18.81
CA LEU A 239 17.33 13.50 -17.59
C LEU A 239 15.91 12.94 -17.83
N ALA A 240 15.08 13.66 -18.59
CA ALA A 240 13.77 13.14 -18.99
C ALA A 240 13.89 11.83 -19.79
N LEU A 241 14.85 11.76 -20.73
CA LEU A 241 15.12 10.55 -21.50
C LEU A 241 15.63 9.40 -20.61
N TYR A 242 16.44 9.69 -19.60
CA TYR A 242 16.91 8.71 -18.62
C TYR A 242 15.74 8.06 -17.86
N TYR A 243 14.75 8.84 -17.43
CA TYR A 243 13.54 8.29 -16.82
C TYR A 243 12.69 7.49 -17.81
N SER A 244 12.56 7.95 -19.06
CA SER A 244 11.81 7.22 -20.10
C SER A 244 12.47 5.87 -20.41
N LYS A 245 13.80 5.81 -20.45
CA LYS A 245 14.58 4.57 -20.63
C LYS A 245 14.46 3.61 -19.46
N PHE A 246 14.37 4.13 -18.23
CA PHE A 246 14.09 3.29 -17.06
C PHE A 246 12.74 2.60 -17.17
N ILE A 247 11.69 3.35 -17.53
CA ILE A 247 10.34 2.80 -17.71
C ILE A 247 10.36 1.73 -18.81
N ASP A 248 10.89 2.04 -20.00
CA ASP A 248 11.02 1.08 -21.10
C ASP A 248 11.72 -0.21 -20.66
N ALA A 249 12.83 -0.09 -19.92
CA ALA A 249 13.64 -1.21 -19.51
C ALA A 249 12.96 -2.09 -18.46
N TYR A 250 12.24 -1.49 -17.50
CA TYR A 250 11.50 -2.24 -16.48
C TYR A 250 10.26 -2.92 -17.07
N GLU A 251 9.53 -2.25 -17.96
CA GLU A 251 8.39 -2.84 -18.65
C GLU A 251 8.80 -4.02 -19.54
N ALA A 252 9.96 -3.94 -20.18
CA ALA A 252 10.53 -5.07 -20.95
C ALA A 252 10.83 -6.30 -20.08
N GLU A 253 11.03 -6.12 -18.77
CA GLU A 253 11.21 -7.19 -17.78
C GLU A 253 9.90 -7.61 -17.09
N GLY A 254 8.75 -7.15 -17.62
CA GLY A 254 7.43 -7.46 -17.08
C GLY A 254 7.05 -6.67 -15.83
N VAL A 255 7.71 -5.54 -15.57
CA VAL A 255 7.45 -4.66 -14.42
C VAL A 255 6.78 -3.37 -14.91
N PRO A 256 5.44 -3.27 -14.90
CA PRO A 256 4.73 -2.08 -15.36
C PRO A 256 4.95 -0.91 -14.40
N ILE A 257 5.15 0.31 -14.93
CA ILE A 257 5.32 1.51 -14.12
C ILE A 257 4.07 2.40 -14.29
N TRP A 258 3.33 2.58 -13.20
CA TRP A 258 2.12 3.40 -13.15
C TRP A 258 2.42 4.88 -12.95
N GLY A 259 3.41 5.21 -12.13
CA GLY A 259 3.73 6.59 -11.78
C GLY A 259 5.22 6.89 -11.68
N LEU A 260 5.56 8.16 -11.79
CA LEU A 260 6.91 8.70 -11.65
C LEU A 260 6.85 9.98 -10.83
N THR A 261 7.64 10.04 -9.75
CA THR A 261 7.87 11.31 -9.05
C THR A 261 8.92 12.14 -9.79
N THR A 262 8.80 13.46 -9.75
CA THR A 262 9.72 14.38 -10.43
C THR A 262 11.16 14.23 -9.90
N GLN A 263 11.30 14.02 -8.59
CA GLN A 263 12.56 13.83 -7.87
C GLN A 263 12.26 13.47 -6.42
N ASN A 264 13.00 12.53 -5.83
CA ASN A 264 12.94 12.31 -4.39
C ASN A 264 13.56 13.49 -3.63
N GLU A 265 12.80 14.08 -2.70
CA GLU A 265 13.20 15.16 -1.80
C GLU A 265 14.01 16.27 -2.50
N PRO A 266 13.43 17.01 -3.46
CA PRO A 266 14.15 18.06 -4.19
C PRO A 266 14.65 19.19 -3.27
N THR A 267 14.09 19.35 -2.07
CA THR A 267 14.54 20.38 -1.15
C THR A 267 15.85 20.04 -0.47
N LYS A 268 16.60 21.08 -0.10
CA LYS A 268 17.80 20.91 0.71
C LYS A 268 17.40 20.87 2.18
N GLN A 269 17.76 19.78 2.86
CA GLN A 269 17.60 19.68 4.30
C GLN A 269 18.64 20.56 5.03
N GLU A 270 18.17 21.70 5.56
CA GLU A 270 18.99 22.56 6.42
C GLU A 270 19.30 21.81 7.73
N LEU A 271 20.56 21.85 8.19
CA LEU A 271 21.07 21.14 9.39
C LEU A 271 21.27 19.63 9.27
N ALA A 272 21.14 19.04 8.08
CA ALA A 272 21.51 17.64 7.86
C ALA A 272 23.00 17.39 8.18
N THR A 273 23.29 16.32 8.93
CA THR A 273 24.65 15.91 9.32
C THR A 273 25.17 14.72 8.53
N LYS A 274 24.28 14.04 7.79
CA LYS A 274 24.56 12.96 6.86
C LYS A 274 24.02 13.34 5.49
N PHE A 275 24.67 12.85 4.44
CA PHE A 275 24.33 13.19 3.07
C PHE A 275 24.41 11.94 2.21
N TRP A 276 23.46 11.84 1.30
CA TRP A 276 23.35 10.77 0.31
C TRP A 276 22.89 11.36 -1.03
N GLN A 277 22.68 10.48 -2.01
CA GLN A 277 22.26 10.85 -3.35
C GLN A 277 21.05 11.78 -3.29
N SER A 278 21.16 12.95 -3.90
CA SER A 278 20.13 13.97 -3.89
C SER A 278 20.35 14.98 -4.99
N LEU A 279 19.34 15.20 -5.83
CA LEU A 279 19.28 16.30 -6.77
C LEU A 279 18.40 17.41 -6.19
N ARG A 280 18.97 18.60 -6.06
CA ARG A 280 18.31 19.76 -5.46
C ARG A 280 17.78 20.71 -6.51
N PHE A 281 16.52 21.09 -6.36
CA PHE A 281 15.90 22.15 -7.14
C PHE A 281 14.71 22.76 -6.40
N ASN A 282 14.16 23.86 -6.93
CA ASN A 282 13.01 24.56 -6.36
C ASN A 282 11.75 24.35 -7.20
N THR A 283 10.62 24.86 -6.69
CA THR A 283 9.30 24.77 -7.33
C THR A 283 9.28 25.26 -8.78
N THR A 284 9.98 26.36 -9.09
CA THR A 284 10.00 26.92 -10.46
C THR A 284 10.84 26.10 -11.43
N THR A 285 11.91 25.47 -10.94
CA THR A 285 12.70 24.53 -11.72
C THR A 285 11.91 23.26 -12.01
N GLU A 286 11.18 22.73 -11.01
CA GLU A 286 10.30 21.57 -11.22
C GLU A 286 9.23 21.87 -12.28
N ARG A 287 8.53 23.01 -12.15
CA ARG A 287 7.56 23.47 -13.16
C ARG A 287 8.17 23.50 -14.55
N ASP A 288 9.33 24.14 -14.69
CA ASP A 288 9.98 24.29 -16.00
C ASP A 288 10.48 22.95 -16.55
N PHE A 289 10.94 22.02 -15.71
CA PHE A 289 11.31 20.66 -16.09
C PHE A 289 10.12 19.84 -16.58
N ILE A 290 9.00 19.88 -15.85
CA ILE A 290 7.75 19.24 -16.26
C ILE A 290 7.30 19.80 -17.61
N LYS A 291 7.24 21.12 -17.73
CA LYS A 291 6.72 21.81 -18.90
C LYS A 291 7.57 21.59 -20.17
N ARG A 292 8.90 21.65 -20.04
CA ARG A 292 9.81 21.72 -21.20
C ARG A 292 10.42 20.39 -21.59
N ASP A 293 10.62 19.48 -20.64
CA ASP A 293 11.40 18.25 -20.85
C ASP A 293 10.58 16.99 -20.50
N LEU A 294 10.18 16.85 -19.23
CA LEU A 294 9.60 15.62 -18.70
C LEU A 294 8.20 15.35 -19.25
N GLY A 295 7.28 16.30 -19.11
CA GLY A 295 5.86 16.17 -19.48
C GLY A 295 5.68 15.81 -20.96
N PRO A 296 6.22 16.60 -21.91
CA PRO A 296 6.09 16.31 -23.34
C PRO A 296 6.66 14.94 -23.72
N LEU A 297 7.80 14.55 -23.16
CA LEU A 297 8.42 13.26 -23.46
C LEU A 297 7.63 12.09 -22.90
N MET A 298 7.11 12.21 -21.66
CA MET A 298 6.29 11.16 -21.05
C MET A 298 4.93 11.05 -21.74
N GLU A 299 4.28 12.15 -22.13
CA GLU A 299 3.04 12.09 -22.92
C GLU A 299 3.26 11.37 -24.25
N GLN A 300 4.41 11.61 -24.90
CA GLN A 300 4.76 10.97 -26.17
C GLN A 300 5.03 9.46 -26.03
N ASN A 301 5.84 9.07 -25.04
CA ASN A 301 6.35 7.69 -24.93
C ASN A 301 5.48 6.82 -24.02
N HIS A 302 4.91 7.42 -22.97
CA HIS A 302 4.27 6.78 -21.83
C HIS A 302 2.95 7.49 -21.45
N PRO A 303 1.97 7.61 -22.37
CA PRO A 303 0.82 8.53 -22.25
C PRO A 303 -0.11 8.29 -21.05
N ASN A 304 -0.02 7.12 -20.39
CA ASN A 304 -0.84 6.79 -19.23
C ASN A 304 -0.10 6.99 -17.89
N LEU A 305 1.20 7.29 -17.92
CA LEU A 305 2.05 7.47 -16.75
C LEU A 305 1.56 8.64 -15.90
N LYS A 306 1.50 8.46 -14.59
CA LYS A 306 1.17 9.52 -13.64
C LYS A 306 2.43 10.27 -13.21
N ILE A 307 2.46 11.59 -13.44
CA ILE A 307 3.53 12.44 -12.92
C ILE A 307 3.11 12.97 -11.54
N ILE A 308 3.96 12.73 -10.55
CA ILE A 308 3.77 13.09 -9.15
C ILE A 308 4.81 14.16 -8.78
N ILE A 309 4.35 15.35 -8.38
CA ILE A 309 5.24 16.45 -7.98
C ILE A 309 5.59 16.39 -6.48
N LEU A 310 6.52 17.25 -6.04
CA LEU A 310 7.01 17.36 -4.65
C LEU A 310 7.86 16.16 -4.21
N ASP A 311 7.23 15.05 -3.78
CA ASP A 311 7.90 13.86 -3.22
C ASP A 311 8.89 14.22 -2.09
N ASP A 312 8.41 15.06 -1.17
CA ASP A 312 9.14 15.63 -0.03
C ASP A 312 8.16 15.91 1.12
N GLN A 313 8.65 16.49 2.21
CA GLN A 313 7.91 16.67 3.46
C GLN A 313 6.57 17.42 3.32
N LYS A 314 5.56 16.99 4.10
CA LYS A 314 4.21 17.59 4.13
C LYS A 314 4.19 19.10 4.37
N ASP A 315 5.10 19.63 5.20
CA ASP A 315 5.21 21.07 5.50
C ASP A 315 5.49 21.97 4.28
N LEU A 316 5.93 21.37 3.17
CA LEU A 316 6.22 22.07 1.91
C LEU A 316 5.02 22.11 0.95
N LEU A 317 3.96 21.34 1.24
CA LEU A 317 2.89 21.04 0.28
C LEU A 317 2.22 22.29 -0.31
N LEU A 318 1.82 23.24 0.54
CA LEU A 318 1.10 24.43 0.09
C LEU A 318 1.98 25.41 -0.69
N ASP A 319 3.28 25.42 -0.39
CA ASP A 319 4.28 26.27 -1.04
C ASP A 319 4.78 25.67 -2.37
N TRP A 320 4.71 24.34 -2.54
CA TRP A 320 5.16 23.62 -3.73
C TRP A 320 4.15 23.63 -4.89
N ASN A 321 3.64 24.82 -5.23
CA ASN A 321 2.49 24.96 -6.15
C ASN A 321 2.82 25.52 -7.54
N ALA A 322 4.08 25.83 -7.86
CA ALA A 322 4.44 26.49 -9.11
C ALA A 322 4.04 25.67 -10.36
N SER A 323 4.17 24.34 -10.29
CA SER A 323 3.75 23.39 -11.33
C SER A 323 2.22 23.37 -11.54
N LEU A 324 1.45 23.71 -10.51
CA LEU A 324 -0.02 23.76 -10.56
C LEU A 324 -0.56 25.11 -11.03
N LEU A 325 0.24 26.18 -10.92
CA LEU A 325 -0.12 27.53 -11.34
C LEU A 325 0.19 27.83 -12.82
N ASP A 326 1.03 27.02 -13.47
CA ASP A 326 1.30 27.13 -14.91
C ASP A 326 0.47 26.10 -15.69
N GLU A 327 -0.37 26.57 -16.61
CA GLU A 327 -1.34 25.75 -17.35
C GLU A 327 -0.70 24.57 -18.10
N GLU A 328 0.49 24.78 -18.67
CA GLU A 328 1.18 23.77 -19.47
C GLU A 328 1.91 22.75 -18.60
N ALA A 329 2.50 23.16 -17.46
CA ALA A 329 3.01 22.20 -16.49
C ALA A 329 1.86 21.39 -15.86
N ARG A 330 0.77 22.09 -15.47
CA ARG A 330 -0.40 21.52 -14.81
C ARG A 330 -1.04 20.40 -15.61
N SER A 331 -1.08 20.49 -16.94
CA SER A 331 -1.69 19.46 -17.79
C SER A 331 -1.01 18.10 -17.71
N TYR A 332 0.26 18.05 -17.28
CA TYR A 332 0.99 16.81 -17.08
C TYR A 332 0.92 16.27 -15.65
N VAL A 333 0.61 17.11 -14.66
CA VAL A 333 0.60 16.73 -13.23
C VAL A 333 -0.66 15.92 -12.90
N SER A 334 -0.45 14.74 -12.32
CA SER A 334 -1.54 13.86 -11.86
C SER A 334 -1.73 13.89 -10.34
N GLY A 335 -0.63 14.00 -9.60
CA GLY A 335 -0.64 13.92 -8.14
C GLY A 335 0.49 14.68 -7.47
N VAL A 336 0.46 14.70 -6.14
CA VAL A 336 1.51 15.23 -5.28
C VAL A 336 1.94 14.17 -4.28
N GLY A 337 3.26 13.98 -4.14
CA GLY A 337 3.88 13.05 -3.20
C GLY A 337 4.28 13.76 -1.93
N VAL A 338 3.97 13.18 -0.76
CA VAL A 338 4.32 13.76 0.54
C VAL A 338 5.05 12.77 1.46
N HIS A 339 6.02 13.26 2.22
CA HIS A 339 6.84 12.53 3.19
C HIS A 339 6.55 12.97 4.63
N TRP A 340 7.06 12.20 5.60
CA TRP A 340 6.64 12.24 7.00
C TRP A 340 7.64 12.86 8.00
N TYR A 341 8.92 13.01 7.64
CA TYR A 341 10.04 13.08 8.60
C TYR A 341 10.20 14.37 9.40
N LYS A 342 9.60 15.48 8.95
CA LYS A 342 9.65 16.76 9.69
C LYS A 342 8.51 16.94 10.67
N ASN A 343 7.58 15.99 10.72
CA ASN A 343 6.48 15.97 11.65
C ASN A 343 7.04 15.66 13.05
N LEU A 344 7.33 16.70 13.84
CA LEU A 344 7.72 16.56 15.26
C LEU A 344 6.54 16.12 16.15
N ASP A 345 5.43 15.71 15.57
CA ASP A 345 4.21 15.37 16.29
C ASP A 345 4.39 14.14 17.16
N PHE A 346 5.31 13.27 16.77
CA PHE A 346 5.69 12.09 17.55
C PHE A 346 6.43 12.47 18.83
N ALA A 347 6.85 13.74 18.95
CA ALA A 347 7.36 14.33 20.19
C ALA A 347 6.35 15.27 20.89
N PHE A 348 5.39 15.89 20.18
CA PHE A 348 4.55 16.98 20.73
C PHE A 348 3.03 16.90 20.47
N GLY A 349 2.54 15.91 19.75
CA GLY A 349 1.11 15.58 19.61
C GLY A 349 0.21 16.55 18.83
N THR A 350 0.72 17.72 18.40
CA THR A 350 -0.09 18.81 17.79
C THR A 350 0.34 19.22 16.38
N THR A 351 1.34 18.57 15.82
CA THR A 351 1.82 18.84 14.46
C THR A 351 1.37 17.68 13.57
N GLY A 352 1.61 17.72 12.25
CA GLY A 352 1.35 16.59 11.33
C GLY A 352 0.93 17.02 9.95
N ASP A 353 0.59 18.32 9.83
CA ASP A 353 0.29 19.01 8.60
C ASP A 353 -0.87 18.38 7.82
N PHE A 354 -1.75 17.66 8.52
CA PHE A 354 -2.98 17.10 7.96
C PHE A 354 -3.93 18.20 7.47
N ASP A 355 -3.95 19.36 8.13
CA ASP A 355 -4.72 20.54 7.70
C ASP A 355 -4.19 21.11 6.36
N ASP A 356 -2.89 20.94 6.08
CA ASP A 356 -2.30 21.34 4.81
C ASP A 356 -2.74 20.40 3.68
N LEU A 357 -2.93 19.10 3.96
CA LEU A 357 -3.51 18.16 3.00
C LEU A 357 -4.95 18.56 2.64
N VAL A 358 -5.77 18.89 3.63
CA VAL A 358 -7.15 19.40 3.43
C VAL A 358 -7.14 20.67 2.59
N THR A 359 -6.30 21.65 2.99
CA THR A 359 -6.18 22.93 2.28
C THR A 359 -5.70 22.75 0.83
N PHE A 360 -4.79 21.80 0.60
CA PHE A 360 -4.32 21.47 -0.73
C PHE A 360 -5.44 20.87 -1.58
N HIS A 361 -6.17 19.88 -1.04
CA HIS A 361 -7.29 19.24 -1.75
C HIS A 361 -8.38 20.25 -2.11
N ASP A 362 -8.76 21.13 -1.18
CA ASP A 362 -9.75 22.19 -1.44
C ASP A 362 -9.34 23.12 -2.60
N LYS A 363 -8.04 23.33 -2.79
CA LYS A 363 -7.49 24.18 -3.84
C LYS A 363 -7.29 23.44 -5.17
N TYR A 364 -6.95 22.15 -5.12
CA TYR A 364 -6.61 21.32 -6.27
C TYR A 364 -7.29 19.94 -6.18
N PRO A 365 -8.62 19.87 -6.23
CA PRO A 365 -9.38 18.64 -5.95
C PRO A 365 -9.17 17.54 -6.99
N ASP A 366 -8.60 17.88 -8.16
CA ASP A 366 -8.29 16.96 -9.25
C ASP A 366 -6.84 16.45 -9.22
N VAL A 367 -6.05 16.81 -8.21
CA VAL A 367 -4.70 16.29 -7.95
C VAL A 367 -4.76 15.34 -6.76
N PHE A 368 -4.43 14.06 -6.97
CA PHE A 368 -4.40 13.12 -5.85
C PHE A 368 -3.21 13.41 -4.92
N ILE A 369 -3.40 13.14 -3.63
CA ILE A 369 -2.33 13.19 -2.62
C ILE A 369 -1.90 11.75 -2.33
N LEU A 370 -0.60 11.48 -2.38
CA LEU A 370 -0.04 10.16 -2.05
C LEU A 370 1.08 10.31 -1.03
N ALA A 371 0.99 9.61 0.11
CA ALA A 371 2.14 9.47 0.99
C ALA A 371 3.13 8.47 0.36
N THR A 372 4.21 9.00 -0.20
CA THR A 372 5.15 8.26 -1.06
C THR A 372 6.33 7.65 -0.28
N GLU A 373 6.61 8.15 0.93
CA GLU A 373 7.66 7.63 1.80
C GLU A 373 7.41 7.99 3.27
N ALA A 374 7.56 6.99 4.15
CA ALA A 374 7.59 7.18 5.60
C ALA A 374 8.37 6.06 6.29
N CYS A 375 9.11 6.38 7.35
CA CYS A 375 9.80 5.39 8.19
C CYS A 375 10.02 5.85 9.62
N GLU A 376 10.04 4.87 10.53
CA GLU A 376 10.46 5.07 11.92
C GLU A 376 11.96 4.87 12.10
N GLY A 377 12.50 5.33 13.22
CA GLY A 377 13.95 5.21 13.48
C GLY A 377 14.80 6.23 12.71
N SER A 378 14.21 7.31 12.18
CA SER A 378 14.90 8.37 11.44
C SER A 378 15.39 9.51 12.33
N LEU A 379 14.87 9.63 13.56
CA LEU A 379 15.15 10.73 14.47
C LEU A 379 16.46 10.54 15.23
N VAL A 380 17.08 11.63 15.67
CA VAL A 380 18.30 11.57 16.49
C VAL A 380 18.05 10.90 17.85
N LYS A 381 19.08 10.28 18.42
CA LYS A 381 19.01 9.60 19.72
C LYS A 381 18.45 10.52 20.82
N GLY A 382 17.38 10.06 21.48
CA GLY A 382 16.72 10.77 22.58
C GLY A 382 15.56 11.69 22.14
N LEU A 383 15.26 11.77 20.84
CA LEU A 383 14.07 12.43 20.30
C LEU A 383 13.12 11.38 19.71
N GLY A 384 11.82 11.49 20.00
CA GLY A 384 10.79 10.55 19.52
C GLY A 384 11.16 9.10 19.80
N THR A 385 11.13 8.26 18.77
CA THR A 385 11.48 6.83 18.82
C THR A 385 12.96 6.55 18.54
N GLY A 386 13.79 7.60 18.37
CA GLY A 386 15.23 7.51 18.17
C GLY A 386 15.66 7.06 16.77
N VAL A 387 16.92 6.63 16.67
CA VAL A 387 17.61 6.26 15.42
C VAL A 387 17.71 4.75 15.26
N GLY A 388 17.52 4.23 14.05
CA GLY A 388 17.68 2.83 13.68
C GLY A 388 16.64 1.88 14.29
N THR A 389 16.90 0.60 14.14
CA THR A 389 16.09 -0.50 14.69
C THR A 389 16.13 -0.54 16.21
N ASN A 390 15.07 -1.08 16.84
CA ASN A 390 15.05 -1.21 18.30
C ASN A 390 14.45 -2.55 18.79
N LEU A 391 15.00 -3.66 18.28
CA LEU A 391 14.43 -4.99 18.46
C LEU A 391 14.32 -5.45 19.92
N PHE A 392 15.26 -5.08 20.79
CA PHE A 392 15.33 -5.56 22.19
C PHE A 392 14.87 -4.55 23.23
N ASP A 393 14.29 -3.43 22.81
CA ASP A 393 13.94 -2.40 23.77
C ASP A 393 12.54 -2.58 24.34
N TYR A 394 12.54 -3.08 25.56
CA TYR A 394 11.38 -3.24 26.43
C TYR A 394 10.77 -1.88 26.88
N SER A 395 11.29 -0.73 26.44
CA SER A 395 10.89 0.62 26.88
C SER A 395 9.67 1.24 26.16
N ASN A 396 8.77 0.43 25.58
CA ASN A 396 7.58 0.87 24.83
C ASN A 396 7.86 1.43 23.41
N ILE A 397 9.12 1.61 22.99
CA ILE A 397 9.44 2.20 21.68
C ILE A 397 8.91 1.36 20.51
N THR A 398 9.06 0.04 20.56
CA THR A 398 8.62 -0.85 19.47
C THR A 398 7.12 -0.76 19.20
N TRP A 399 6.30 -0.66 20.26
CA TRP A 399 4.86 -0.44 20.11
C TRP A 399 4.55 0.99 19.64
N GLN A 400 5.22 1.99 20.22
CA GLN A 400 5.05 3.40 19.85
C GLN A 400 5.26 3.64 18.36
N ARG A 401 6.23 2.96 17.73
CA ARG A 401 6.44 3.01 16.27
C ARG A 401 5.22 2.55 15.47
N GLY A 402 4.55 1.49 15.94
CA GLY A 402 3.27 1.06 15.38
C GLY A 402 2.16 2.09 15.59
N GLU A 403 2.05 2.68 16.78
CA GLU A 403 1.05 3.74 17.05
C GLU A 403 1.26 4.98 16.19
N ASN A 404 2.52 5.34 15.93
CA ASN A 404 2.88 6.46 15.06
C ASN A 404 2.47 6.19 13.61
N TYR A 405 2.72 4.98 13.09
CA TYR A 405 2.19 4.54 11.78
C TYR A 405 0.66 4.63 11.75
N ALA A 406 -0.02 4.11 12.78
CA ALA A 406 -1.49 4.12 12.82
C ALA A 406 -2.04 5.55 12.79
N ARG A 407 -1.45 6.46 13.58
CA ARG A 407 -1.84 7.87 13.61
C ARG A 407 -1.63 8.52 12.25
N ASP A 408 -0.45 8.37 11.64
CA ASP A 408 -0.13 9.05 10.37
C ASP A 408 -1.02 8.51 9.24
N VAL A 409 -1.12 7.19 9.08
CA VAL A 409 -1.95 6.59 8.03
C VAL A 409 -3.42 7.00 8.19
N ILE A 410 -3.99 6.93 9.40
CA ILE A 410 -5.40 7.30 9.61
C ILE A 410 -5.65 8.77 9.28
N ASN A 411 -4.80 9.67 9.76
CA ASN A 411 -5.04 11.11 9.58
C ASN A 411 -4.70 11.58 8.16
N ASP A 412 -3.71 10.98 7.49
CA ASP A 412 -3.48 11.21 6.06
C ASP A 412 -4.72 10.80 5.24
N LEU A 413 -5.26 9.61 5.50
CA LEU A 413 -6.46 9.10 4.84
C LEU A 413 -7.71 9.92 5.19
N ALA A 414 -7.83 10.41 6.42
CA ALA A 414 -8.91 11.30 6.82
C ALA A 414 -8.82 12.68 6.14
N SER A 415 -7.63 13.05 5.69
CA SER A 415 -7.29 14.32 5.04
C SER A 415 -6.90 14.16 3.57
N PHE A 416 -7.67 13.35 2.82
CA PHE A 416 -7.62 13.22 1.36
C PHE A 416 -6.41 12.48 0.75
N ALA A 417 -5.52 11.89 1.55
CA ALA A 417 -4.52 10.98 0.99
C ALA A 417 -5.18 9.74 0.39
N SER A 418 -4.70 9.36 -0.80
CA SER A 418 -5.22 8.23 -1.59
C SER A 418 -4.42 6.94 -1.37
N GLY A 419 -3.45 6.93 -0.45
CA GLY A 419 -2.61 5.77 -0.19
C GLY A 419 -1.41 6.13 0.67
N TRP A 420 -0.67 5.10 1.09
CA TRP A 420 0.48 5.28 1.96
C TRP A 420 1.56 4.22 1.70
N THR A 421 2.81 4.68 1.61
CA THR A 421 3.96 3.86 1.23
C THR A 421 5.02 3.90 2.31
N ASP A 422 5.23 2.76 2.97
CA ASP A 422 6.36 2.53 3.86
C ASP A 422 7.69 2.67 3.10
N TRP A 423 8.77 2.93 3.82
CA TRP A 423 10.09 3.04 3.21
C TRP A 423 10.66 1.66 2.86
N ASN A 424 11.59 1.12 3.65
CA ASN A 424 12.18 -0.18 3.32
C ASN A 424 11.26 -1.32 3.73
N LEU A 425 10.83 -2.16 2.77
CA LEU A 425 10.04 -3.36 3.06
C LEU A 425 10.73 -4.27 4.09
N VAL A 426 12.05 -4.40 4.00
CA VAL A 426 12.84 -5.31 4.83
C VAL A 426 14.20 -4.69 5.14
N LEU A 427 14.63 -4.75 6.40
CA LEU A 427 16.00 -4.40 6.81
C LEU A 427 16.61 -5.51 7.68
N ASN A 428 17.93 -5.48 7.88
CA ASN A 428 18.56 -6.33 8.90
C ASN A 428 18.35 -5.76 10.31
N THR A 429 18.77 -6.51 11.33
CA THR A 429 18.65 -6.10 12.75
C THR A 429 19.48 -4.87 13.15
N THR A 430 20.19 -4.24 12.21
CA THR A 430 20.93 -2.98 12.39
C THR A 430 20.34 -1.81 11.58
N GLY A 431 19.29 -2.03 10.79
CA GLY A 431 18.64 -1.00 9.98
C GLY A 431 19.34 -0.70 8.66
N GLY A 432 20.02 -1.69 8.08
CA GLY A 432 20.75 -1.56 6.82
C GLY A 432 20.53 -2.72 5.84
N PRO A 433 21.36 -2.87 4.80
CA PRO A 433 22.55 -2.04 4.52
C PRO A 433 22.20 -0.61 4.09
N ASN A 434 23.03 0.36 4.50
CA ASN A 434 22.92 1.75 4.09
C ASN A 434 24.34 2.33 3.98
N TRP A 435 24.73 2.80 2.79
CA TRP A 435 26.12 3.24 2.57
C TRP A 435 26.44 4.59 3.21
N ALA A 436 25.41 5.38 3.55
CA ALA A 436 25.52 6.72 4.11
C ALA A 436 25.39 6.75 5.65
N ASP A 437 25.43 5.58 6.29
CA ASP A 437 25.18 5.39 7.72
C ASP A 437 23.82 5.96 8.17
N ASN A 438 22.79 5.99 7.32
CA ASN A 438 21.48 6.53 7.63
C ASN A 438 20.49 5.43 8.08
N GLN A 439 20.83 4.70 9.15
CA GLN A 439 20.01 3.57 9.60
C GLN A 439 18.64 4.02 10.11
N VAL A 440 17.60 3.30 9.69
CA VAL A 440 16.20 3.46 10.11
C VAL A 440 15.61 2.10 10.50
N ASP A 441 14.33 2.07 10.84
CA ASP A 441 13.61 0.83 11.13
C ASP A 441 12.76 0.36 9.93
N ALA A 442 12.27 -0.87 9.97
CA ALA A 442 11.38 -1.44 8.95
C ALA A 442 10.31 -2.36 9.56
N PRO A 443 9.12 -2.52 8.96
CA PRO A 443 8.09 -3.40 9.50
C PRO A 443 8.51 -4.87 9.60
N ILE A 444 9.44 -5.32 8.76
CA ILE A 444 10.10 -6.63 8.89
C ILE A 444 11.61 -6.44 9.04
N LEU A 445 12.18 -7.06 10.08
CA LEU A 445 13.62 -7.23 10.26
C LEU A 445 14.03 -8.68 10.02
N VAL A 446 15.21 -8.93 9.46
CA VAL A 446 15.68 -10.30 9.16
C VAL A 446 16.89 -10.72 9.99
N ASP A 447 17.04 -12.03 10.18
CA ASP A 447 18.29 -12.61 10.66
C ASP A 447 19.37 -12.61 9.57
N GLU A 448 20.15 -11.53 9.50
CA GLU A 448 21.22 -11.39 8.52
C GLU A 448 22.45 -12.30 8.74
N GLU A 449 22.56 -12.96 9.90
CA GLU A 449 23.68 -13.86 10.21
C GLU A 449 23.35 -15.32 9.88
N GLY A 450 22.18 -15.78 10.32
CA GLY A 450 21.75 -17.16 10.22
C GLY A 450 20.79 -17.46 9.08
N GLY A 451 20.06 -16.46 8.57
CA GLY A 451 19.13 -16.61 7.46
C GLY A 451 17.87 -17.43 7.76
N ALA A 452 17.69 -17.87 9.02
CA ALA A 452 16.70 -18.88 9.39
C ALA A 452 15.40 -18.31 9.97
N GLU A 453 15.39 -17.05 10.42
CA GLU A 453 14.22 -16.40 11.01
C GLU A 453 14.12 -14.91 10.68
N PHE A 454 12.92 -14.34 10.76
CA PHE A 454 12.66 -12.91 10.63
C PHE A 454 11.64 -12.44 11.66
N TYR A 455 11.53 -11.12 11.82
CA TYR A 455 10.79 -10.46 12.90
C TYR A 455 9.79 -9.49 12.31
N LYS A 456 8.49 -9.80 12.43
CA LYS A 456 7.41 -8.87 12.09
C LYS A 456 7.15 -7.93 13.26
N GLN A 457 7.37 -6.63 13.05
CA GLN A 457 7.20 -5.60 14.06
C GLN A 457 5.74 -5.13 14.17
N PRO A 458 5.35 -4.40 15.24
CA PRO A 458 4.02 -3.79 15.34
C PRO A 458 3.60 -2.99 14.10
N MET A 459 4.55 -2.28 13.46
CA MET A 459 4.33 -1.55 12.21
C MET A 459 3.76 -2.43 11.09
N TYR A 460 4.19 -3.70 10.98
CA TYR A 460 3.67 -4.64 9.98
C TYR A 460 2.17 -4.89 10.18
N TYR A 461 1.77 -5.15 11.42
CA TYR A 461 0.36 -5.43 11.74
C TYR A 461 -0.52 -4.19 11.58
N VAL A 462 0.00 -3.03 11.98
CA VAL A 462 -0.66 -1.74 11.77
C VAL A 462 -0.90 -1.48 10.29
N MET A 463 0.10 -1.68 9.43
CA MET A 463 -0.09 -1.58 7.97
C MET A 463 -1.13 -2.57 7.45
N GLY A 464 -1.25 -3.74 8.07
CA GLY A 464 -2.29 -4.73 7.78
C GLY A 464 -3.72 -4.24 8.03
N HIS A 465 -3.95 -3.34 8.99
CA HIS A 465 -5.28 -2.76 9.24
C HIS A 465 -5.79 -1.90 8.06
N PHE A 466 -4.91 -1.50 7.14
CA PHE A 466 -5.24 -0.72 5.94
C PHE A 466 -5.11 -1.57 4.70
N SER A 467 -3.90 -2.04 4.37
CA SER A 467 -3.60 -2.78 3.14
C SER A 467 -4.52 -3.98 2.88
N LYS A 468 -4.88 -4.71 3.94
CA LYS A 468 -5.71 -5.90 3.85
C LYS A 468 -7.17 -5.58 3.54
N PHE A 469 -7.70 -4.52 4.16
CA PHE A 469 -9.14 -4.23 4.23
C PHE A 469 -9.56 -3.07 3.31
N LEU A 470 -8.64 -2.19 2.95
CA LEU A 470 -8.84 -1.05 2.05
C LEU A 470 -8.22 -1.40 0.70
N VAL A 471 -9.00 -2.08 -0.14
CA VAL A 471 -8.57 -2.50 -1.46
C VAL A 471 -8.49 -1.30 -2.43
N PRO A 472 -7.67 -1.34 -3.50
CA PRO A 472 -7.71 -0.30 -4.52
C PRO A 472 -9.13 -0.10 -5.05
N GLY A 473 -9.57 1.14 -5.15
CA GLY A 473 -10.97 1.48 -5.46
C GLY A 473 -11.87 1.74 -4.26
N SER A 474 -11.43 1.47 -3.03
CA SER A 474 -12.19 1.85 -1.83
C SER A 474 -12.35 3.37 -1.75
N LEU A 475 -13.56 3.84 -1.42
CA LEU A 475 -13.88 5.26 -1.30
C LEU A 475 -13.95 5.65 0.18
N GLN A 476 -13.27 6.73 0.59
CA GLN A 476 -13.46 7.26 1.95
C GLN A 476 -14.92 7.72 2.08
N VAL A 477 -15.54 7.45 3.23
CA VAL A 477 -16.90 7.92 3.55
C VAL A 477 -16.91 8.81 4.79
N GLN A 478 -17.92 9.67 4.89
CA GLN A 478 -18.05 10.61 6.01
C GLN A 478 -18.26 9.86 7.34
N LEU A 479 -17.45 10.24 8.33
CA LEU A 479 -17.54 9.76 9.70
C LEU A 479 -17.64 10.97 10.64
N ASN A 480 -18.76 11.07 11.35
CA ASN A 480 -19.03 12.16 12.28
C ASN A 480 -18.83 11.72 13.72
N VAL A 481 -18.26 12.62 14.54
CA VAL A 481 -18.14 12.43 15.99
C VAL A 481 -19.17 13.31 16.69
N SER A 482 -19.91 12.75 17.65
CA SER A 482 -20.88 13.52 18.42
C SER A 482 -20.19 14.54 19.34
N ASN A 483 -20.88 15.64 19.66
CA ASN A 483 -20.36 16.64 20.58
C ASN A 483 -20.06 16.04 21.97
N ASP A 484 -20.88 15.10 22.43
CA ASP A 484 -20.73 14.46 23.74
C ASP A 484 -19.52 13.51 23.78
N ALA A 485 -19.21 12.85 22.65
CA ALA A 485 -18.08 11.93 22.53
C ALA A 485 -16.75 12.62 22.19
N SER A 486 -16.77 13.86 21.71
CA SER A 486 -15.59 14.57 21.18
C SER A 486 -14.40 14.60 22.14
N SER A 487 -14.64 14.87 23.44
CA SER A 487 -13.57 14.86 24.45
C SER A 487 -13.11 13.45 24.82
N MET A 488 -14.02 12.47 24.83
CA MET A 488 -13.67 11.07 25.13
C MET A 488 -12.76 10.48 24.04
N LEU A 489 -12.99 10.89 22.79
CA LEU A 489 -12.35 10.38 21.59
C LEU A 489 -11.21 11.26 21.09
N GLU A 490 -10.75 12.27 21.83
CA GLU A 490 -9.69 13.18 21.40
C GLU A 490 -8.43 12.44 20.90
N ASN A 491 -8.02 11.37 21.60
CA ASN A 491 -6.86 10.53 21.26
C ASN A 491 -7.22 9.23 20.52
N VAL A 492 -8.41 9.17 19.92
CA VAL A 492 -8.85 8.03 19.11
C VAL A 492 -8.84 8.41 17.63
N ASP A 493 -7.77 8.10 16.90
CA ASP A 493 -7.74 8.39 15.47
C ASP A 493 -8.76 7.47 14.74
N ARG A 494 -9.46 7.98 13.73
CA ARG A 494 -10.52 7.24 13.02
C ARG A 494 -10.64 7.60 11.54
N VAL A 495 -10.99 6.60 10.72
CA VAL A 495 -11.38 6.80 9.31
C VAL A 495 -12.33 5.67 8.85
N ALA A 496 -13.19 5.95 7.88
CA ALA A 496 -14.15 5.00 7.34
C ALA A 496 -14.13 4.96 5.80
N PHE A 497 -14.35 3.78 5.23
CA PHE A 497 -14.29 3.52 3.80
C PHE A 497 -15.35 2.53 3.34
N LEU A 498 -15.86 2.70 2.12
CA LEU A 498 -16.67 1.72 1.41
C LEU A 498 -15.79 1.03 0.35
N THR A 499 -15.71 -0.30 0.38
CA THR A 499 -14.96 -1.06 -0.63
C THR A 499 -15.76 -1.15 -1.95
N PRO A 500 -15.11 -1.53 -3.08
CA PRO A 500 -15.81 -1.84 -4.33
C PRO A 500 -16.85 -2.96 -4.24
N ASP A 501 -16.80 -3.77 -3.18
CA ASP A 501 -17.74 -4.85 -2.88
C ASP A 501 -18.85 -4.40 -1.89
N ASP A 502 -19.10 -3.09 -1.76
CA ASP A 502 -20.10 -2.48 -0.86
C ASP A 502 -19.94 -2.86 0.63
N GLN A 503 -18.71 -3.19 1.04
CA GLN A 503 -18.37 -3.47 2.43
C GLN A 503 -17.89 -2.19 3.13
N LEU A 504 -18.53 -1.82 4.24
CA LEU A 504 -18.05 -0.72 5.06
C LEU A 504 -16.93 -1.19 6.02
N VAL A 505 -15.83 -0.45 5.99
CA VAL A 505 -14.63 -0.65 6.81
C VAL A 505 -14.40 0.59 7.65
N VAL A 506 -14.25 0.43 8.97
CA VAL A 506 -13.90 1.52 9.89
C VAL A 506 -12.61 1.14 10.62
N VAL A 507 -11.61 2.00 10.60
CA VAL A 507 -10.35 1.81 11.34
C VAL A 507 -10.29 2.81 12.48
N LEU A 508 -10.02 2.32 13.70
CA LEU A 508 -9.92 3.09 14.93
C LEU A 508 -8.59 2.81 15.62
N SER A 509 -7.91 3.84 16.12
CA SER A 509 -6.67 3.70 16.90
C SER A 509 -6.80 4.45 18.23
N ASN A 510 -6.84 3.71 19.34
CA ASN A 510 -6.85 4.29 20.68
C ASN A 510 -5.43 4.40 21.22
N ARG A 511 -4.93 5.64 21.30
CA ARG A 511 -3.60 5.95 21.87
C ARG A 511 -3.63 6.22 23.37
N ASP A 512 -4.80 6.18 24.01
CA ASP A 512 -4.88 6.32 25.46
C ASP A 512 -4.46 5.03 26.17
N SER A 513 -3.98 5.21 27.40
CA SER A 513 -3.72 4.11 28.35
C SER A 513 -4.99 3.51 28.97
N THR A 514 -6.17 3.95 28.53
CA THR A 514 -7.48 3.52 29.04
C THR A 514 -8.37 3.04 27.91
N GLU A 515 -9.16 2.02 28.19
CA GLU A 515 -10.19 1.50 27.29
C GLU A 515 -11.29 2.53 27.02
N LYS A 516 -11.87 2.48 25.82
CA LYS A 516 -13.04 3.26 25.41
C LYS A 516 -14.18 2.32 25.03
N SER A 517 -15.40 2.66 25.45
CA SER A 517 -16.63 2.04 24.95
C SER A 517 -17.26 3.02 23.97
N ILE A 518 -17.43 2.62 22.71
CA ILE A 518 -17.85 3.50 21.62
C ILE A 518 -19.11 2.94 20.98
N ARG A 519 -20.20 3.71 21.01
CA ARG A 519 -21.41 3.42 20.24
C ARG A 519 -21.25 3.98 18.82
N MET A 520 -21.37 3.13 17.82
CA MET A 520 -21.31 3.51 16.41
C MET A 520 -22.62 3.15 15.71
N SER A 521 -23.15 4.06 14.88
CA SER A 521 -24.37 3.85 14.10
C SER A 521 -24.18 4.24 12.63
N LEU A 522 -24.84 3.51 11.74
CA LEU A 522 -24.93 3.85 10.33
C LEU A 522 -26.07 4.86 10.10
N GLN A 523 -25.76 5.99 9.48
CA GLN A 523 -26.73 7.05 9.26
C GLN A 523 -27.89 6.57 8.39
N ALA A 524 -29.11 6.84 8.84
CA ALA A 524 -30.34 6.46 8.15
C ALA A 524 -30.49 4.94 7.90
N GLU A 525 -29.77 4.11 8.65
CA GLU A 525 -29.88 2.66 8.66
C GLU A 525 -30.12 2.13 10.09
N GLU A 526 -30.85 1.03 10.22
CA GLU A 526 -31.06 0.35 11.51
C GLU A 526 -29.90 -0.61 11.80
N ARG A 527 -28.69 -0.06 11.87
CA ARG A 527 -27.48 -0.82 12.16
C ARG A 527 -26.61 -0.02 13.10
N ALA A 528 -26.45 -0.52 14.31
CA ALA A 528 -25.57 0.07 15.30
C ALA A 528 -24.83 -1.00 16.10
N VAL A 529 -23.63 -0.67 16.58
CA VAL A 529 -22.78 -1.58 17.35
C VAL A 529 -22.09 -0.83 18.47
N THR A 530 -21.91 -1.49 19.61
CA THR A 530 -21.10 -0.96 20.72
C THR A 530 -19.77 -1.68 20.71
N LEU A 531 -18.71 -0.94 20.42
CA LEU A 531 -17.33 -1.42 20.38
C LEU A 531 -16.67 -1.20 21.74
N VAL A 532 -15.84 -2.15 22.14
CA VAL A 532 -14.85 -1.95 23.20
C VAL A 532 -13.51 -1.81 22.50
N LEU A 533 -12.86 -0.66 22.69
CA LEU A 533 -11.57 -0.33 22.12
C LEU A 533 -10.54 -0.25 23.26
N PRO A 534 -9.76 -1.32 23.51
CA PRO A 534 -8.79 -1.36 24.60
C PRO A 534 -7.73 -0.25 24.49
N ALA A 535 -6.98 -0.05 25.56
CA ALA A 535 -5.87 0.89 25.59
C ALA A 535 -4.78 0.51 24.56
N ASN A 536 -4.13 1.49 23.93
CA ASN A 536 -3.00 1.29 23.01
C ASN A 536 -3.30 0.21 21.96
N THR A 537 -4.33 0.43 21.15
CA THR A 537 -4.91 -0.60 20.26
C THR A 537 -5.37 0.00 18.94
N VAL A 538 -5.14 -0.73 17.85
CA VAL A 538 -5.73 -0.48 16.53
C VAL A 538 -6.78 -1.56 16.25
N GLN A 539 -7.95 -1.14 15.79
CA GLN A 539 -9.05 -2.04 15.46
C GLN A 539 -9.65 -1.69 14.09
N THR A 540 -9.84 -2.71 13.25
CA THR A 540 -10.61 -2.60 12.01
C THR A 540 -11.95 -3.29 12.20
N VAL A 541 -13.03 -2.56 11.93
CA VAL A 541 -14.41 -3.01 11.99
C VAL A 541 -14.93 -3.19 10.57
N LEU A 542 -15.40 -4.40 10.26
CA LEU A 542 -16.01 -4.74 8.99
C LEU A 542 -17.50 -4.94 9.18
N PHE A 543 -18.32 -4.17 8.47
CA PHE A 543 -19.76 -4.41 8.40
C PHE A 543 -20.07 -5.44 7.30
N PRO A 544 -21.19 -6.18 7.40
CA PRO A 544 -21.66 -6.99 6.28
C PRO A 544 -22.12 -6.07 5.14
N ASP A 545 -22.08 -6.61 3.92
CA ASP A 545 -22.51 -5.94 2.68
C ASP A 545 -23.81 -5.12 2.88
N LEU A 546 -23.73 -3.82 2.55
CA LEU A 546 -24.82 -2.87 2.70
C LEU A 546 -25.95 -3.10 1.67
N SER A 547 -25.68 -3.75 0.54
CA SER A 547 -26.65 -4.01 -0.54
C SER A 547 -27.72 -5.06 -0.20
N SER A 548 -27.48 -5.88 0.84
CA SER A 548 -28.26 -7.06 1.22
C SER A 548 -29.69 -6.81 1.78
N ARG A 549 -30.25 -5.59 1.70
CA ARG A 549 -31.59 -5.26 2.24
C ARG A 549 -32.70 -5.00 1.21
N SER A 550 -32.49 -5.27 -0.09
CA SER A 550 -33.55 -5.05 -1.11
C SER A 550 -34.53 -6.22 -1.32
N GLU A 551 -34.34 -7.38 -0.70
CA GLU A 551 -35.30 -8.50 -0.78
C GLU A 551 -35.87 -8.85 0.60
N GLY A 552 -36.97 -8.21 1.00
CA GLY A 552 -37.73 -8.70 2.15
C GLY A 552 -38.63 -7.71 2.87
N SER A 553 -39.63 -7.13 2.19
CA SER A 553 -40.83 -6.58 2.85
C SER A 553 -41.92 -6.21 1.83
N GLU A 554 -42.57 -7.21 1.23
CA GLU A 554 -43.98 -7.06 0.87
C GLU A 554 -44.80 -8.01 1.75
N ALA A 555 -45.37 -7.43 2.81
CA ALA A 555 -46.40 -8.04 3.61
C ALA A 555 -47.66 -8.22 2.76
N SER A 556 -47.95 -9.45 2.32
CA SER A 556 -49.21 -9.81 1.69
C SER A 556 -50.33 -9.83 2.75
N ALA A 557 -51.05 -8.71 2.85
CA ALA A 557 -52.32 -8.61 3.53
C ALA A 557 -53.36 -9.58 2.93
N THR A 558 -54.01 -10.33 3.81
CA THR A 558 -55.17 -11.19 3.51
C THR A 558 -56.39 -10.39 3.07
N ALA A 559 -57.01 -10.77 1.95
CA ALA A 559 -58.43 -10.49 1.67
C ALA A 559 -59.08 -11.59 0.81
N ASN A 560 -60.19 -12.11 1.33
CA ASN A 560 -61.09 -13.12 0.76
C ASN A 560 -61.65 -12.77 -0.63
N SER A 561 -61.86 -13.79 -1.48
CA SER A 561 -63.21 -14.11 -2.00
C SER A 561 -63.25 -15.44 -2.77
N SER A 562 -64.45 -16.02 -2.76
CA SER A 562 -64.86 -17.37 -3.13
C SER A 562 -65.22 -17.58 -4.61
N SER A 563 -64.93 -18.80 -5.10
CA SER A 563 -65.65 -19.64 -6.09
C SER A 563 -66.14 -19.04 -7.42
N VAL A 564 -65.77 -19.68 -8.55
CA VAL A 564 -66.66 -20.41 -9.50
C VAL A 564 -65.79 -21.12 -10.55
N ALA A 565 -66.17 -22.34 -10.93
CA ALA A 565 -65.53 -23.21 -11.90
C ALA A 565 -66.00 -22.95 -13.36
N SER A 566 -65.11 -23.17 -14.36
CA SER A 566 -65.26 -24.13 -15.48
C SER A 566 -64.64 -23.70 -16.83
N SER A 567 -63.99 -24.71 -17.44
CA SER A 567 -63.80 -25.05 -18.87
C SER A 567 -63.01 -24.18 -19.87
N ALA A 568 -61.92 -24.82 -20.36
CA ALA A 568 -61.58 -25.16 -21.75
C ALA A 568 -60.89 -24.16 -22.71
N CYS A 569 -59.95 -24.76 -23.47
CA CYS A 569 -59.36 -24.40 -24.77
C CYS A 569 -58.10 -23.50 -24.84
N SER A 570 -56.95 -24.16 -25.06
CA SER A 570 -55.84 -23.72 -25.94
C SER A 570 -56.27 -23.75 -27.42
N PRO A 571 -55.55 -23.18 -28.43
CA PRO A 571 -54.09 -22.90 -28.46
C PRO A 571 -53.65 -21.57 -29.15
N ILE A 572 -52.34 -21.26 -29.07
CA ILE A 572 -51.39 -21.09 -30.21
C ILE A 572 -50.19 -20.24 -29.74
N ILE A 573 -49.01 -20.85 -29.86
CA ILE A 573 -47.67 -20.28 -29.65
C ILE A 573 -47.13 -19.87 -31.03
N ASN A 574 -46.50 -18.70 -31.14
CA ASN A 574 -45.58 -18.39 -32.22
C ASN A 574 -44.26 -17.90 -31.61
N LEU A 575 -43.21 -18.70 -31.83
CA LEU A 575 -41.81 -18.41 -31.53
C LEU A 575 -41.09 -18.33 -32.88
N VAL A 576 -40.37 -17.24 -33.15
CA VAL A 576 -39.54 -17.08 -34.35
C VAL A 576 -38.09 -17.44 -33.99
N VAL A 577 -37.56 -18.45 -34.66
CA VAL A 577 -36.14 -18.84 -34.67
C VAL A 577 -35.56 -18.49 -36.04
N VAL A 578 -34.39 -17.84 -36.04
CA VAL A 578 -33.60 -17.49 -37.23
C VAL A 578 -32.76 -18.69 -37.66
N LEU A 579 -32.78 -19.02 -38.96
CA LEU A 579 -32.00 -20.09 -39.58
C LEU A 579 -31.16 -19.51 -40.72
N ILE A 580 -29.85 -19.74 -40.68
CA ILE A 580 -28.90 -19.52 -41.78
C ILE A 580 -28.71 -20.84 -42.50
N THR A 581 -28.85 -20.86 -43.83
CA THR A 581 -28.18 -21.86 -44.68
C THR A 581 -27.99 -21.38 -46.12
N THR A 582 -26.85 -21.78 -46.65
CA THR A 582 -26.15 -21.49 -47.91
C THR A 582 -26.76 -22.19 -49.14
N VAL A 583 -26.47 -21.69 -50.37
CA VAL A 583 -26.00 -22.42 -51.60
C VAL A 583 -26.43 -21.72 -52.91
N LEU A 584 -25.48 -21.49 -53.84
CA LEU A 584 -25.47 -21.79 -55.31
C LEU A 584 -24.33 -20.97 -55.98
N VAL A 585 -23.19 -21.52 -56.43
CA VAL A 585 -22.86 -22.33 -57.64
C VAL A 585 -22.54 -21.54 -58.93
N ALA A 586 -21.23 -21.55 -59.26
CA ALA A 586 -20.52 -21.80 -60.54
C ALA A 586 -20.40 -20.79 -61.73
N SER A 587 -19.11 -20.65 -62.12
CA SER A 587 -18.49 -20.59 -63.47
C SER A 587 -18.54 -19.31 -64.33
N PHE A 588 -17.37 -18.79 -64.74
CA PHE A 588 -16.74 -19.08 -66.05
C PHE A 588 -15.25 -18.63 -66.12
N ARG A 589 -14.51 -19.29 -67.03
CA ARG A 589 -13.09 -19.14 -67.45
C ARG A 589 -12.78 -17.70 -67.92
N SER A 590 -11.54 -17.19 -67.96
CA SER A 590 -10.25 -17.74 -68.41
C SER A 590 -9.08 -16.91 -67.88
#